data_AF-A0A9D6JNE2-F1
#
_entry.id   AF-A0A9D6JNE2-F1
#
_cell.length_a   1.000
_cell.length_b   1.000
_cell.length_c   1.000
_cell.angle_alpha   90.00
_cell.angle_beta   90.00
_cell.angle_gamma   90.00
#
_symmetry.space_group_name_H-M   'P 1'
#
loop_
_entity.id
_entity.type
_entity.pdbx_description
1 polymer ?
#
loop_
_entity_poly.entity_id
_entity_poly.type
_entity_poly.pdbx_seq_one_letter_code
_entity_poly.pdbx_strand_id
1 'polypeptide(L)' 'MKSDRFLIEHMLDSARRIQEFITGMDYQKFTADEKTISAVVRELTVIGPRPSTPLIQTKHKHDSPATS' A
#
# COMPACT_ATOMS: atom_id res chain seq x y z
N MET A 1 -28.25 2.64 12.92
CA MET A 1 -27.10 1.84 13.38
C MET A 1 -26.36 1.37 12.15
N LYS A 2 -25.06 1.68 12.01
CA LYS A 2 -24.24 1.10 10.95
C LYS A 2 -24.00 -0.35 11.34
N SER A 3 -24.59 -1.28 10.62
CA SER A 3 -24.49 -2.71 10.91
C SER A 3 -23.07 -3.20 10.65
N ASP A 4 -22.53 -4.05 11.53
CA ASP A 4 -21.19 -4.63 11.42
C ASP A 4 -20.93 -5.29 10.04
N ARG A 5 -22.00 -5.81 9.42
CA ARG A 5 -21.99 -6.32 8.04
C ARG A 5 -21.48 -5.29 7.02
N PHE A 6 -21.89 -4.03 7.12
CA PHE A 6 -21.47 -2.97 6.19
C PHE A 6 -19.97 -2.68 6.33
N LEU A 7 -19.44 -2.72 7.56
CA LEU A 7 -18.01 -2.55 7.80
C LEU A 7 -17.22 -3.71 7.19
N ILE A 8 -17.67 -4.95 7.39
CA ILE A 8 -17.04 -6.14 6.81
C ILE A 8 -17.08 -6.11 5.28
N GLU A 9 -18.23 -5.75 4.68
CA GLU A 9 -18.35 -5.61 3.22
C GLU A 9 -17.39 -4.57 2.66
N HIS A 10 -17.27 -3.41 3.32
CA HIS A 10 -16.29 -2.40 2.97
C HIS A 10 -14.84 -2.90 3.07
N MET A 11 -14.50 -3.66 4.11
CA MET A 11 -13.17 -4.22 4.27
C MET A 11 -12.85 -5.25 3.17
N LEU A 12 -13.84 -6.07 2.79
CA LEU A 12 -13.71 -7.04 1.71
C LEU A 12 -13.53 -6.36 0.34
N ASP A 13 -14.27 -5.29 0.08
CA ASP A 13 -14.13 -4.52 -1.16
C ASP A 13 -12.77 -3.84 -1.27
N SER A 14 -12.26 -3.25 -0.18
CA SER A 14 -10.90 -2.72 -0.13
C SER A 14 -9.84 -3.80 -0.34
N ALA A 15 -10.02 -4.99 0.23
CA ALA A 15 -9.12 -6.11 0.01
C ALA A 15 -9.11 -6.57 -1.46
N ARG A 16 -10.26 -6.64 -2.12
CA ARG A 16 -10.34 -6.96 -3.57
C ARG A 16 -9.59 -5.96 -4.42
N ARG A 17 -9.74 -4.66 -4.15
CA ARG A 17 -9.01 -3.61 -4.88
C ARG A 17 -7.50 -3.73 -4.72
N ILE A 18 -7.03 -4.03 -3.51
CA ILE A 18 -5.60 -4.29 -3.27
C ILE A 18 -5.12 -5.44 -4.16
N GLN A 19 -5.89 -6.53 -4.25
CA GLN A 19 -5.54 -7.66 -5.13
C GLN A 19 -5.50 -7.24 -6.60
N GLU A 20 -6.45 -6.43 -7.07
CA GLU A 20 -6.47 -5.91 -8.44
C GLU A 20 -5.25 -5.04 -8.74
N PHE A 21 -4.85 -4.16 -7.82
CA PHE A 21 -3.68 -3.29 -8.01
C PHE A 21 -2.37 -4.07 -8.15
N ILE A 22 -2.20 -5.15 -7.40
CA ILE A 22 -0.97 -5.96 -7.42
C ILE A 22 -1.04 -7.14 -8.41
N THR A 23 -2.17 -7.34 -9.11
CA THR A 23 -2.32 -8.45 -10.05
C THR A 23 -1.31 -8.33 -11.20
N GLY A 24 -0.56 -9.40 -11.44
CA GLY A 24 0.49 -9.42 -12.46
C GLY A 24 1.78 -8.68 -12.07
N MET A 25 1.86 -8.15 -10.84
CA MET A 25 3.09 -7.61 -10.28
C MET A 25 3.86 -8.70 -9.54
N ASP A 26 5.15 -8.77 -9.80
CA ASP A 26 6.09 -9.43 -8.90
C ASP A 26 6.56 -8.44 -7.82
N TYR A 27 7.31 -8.95 -6.85
CA TYR A 27 7.81 -8.13 -5.75
C TYR A 27 8.63 -6.93 -6.22
N GLN A 28 9.49 -7.10 -7.23
CA GLN A 28 10.35 -6.02 -7.72
C GLN A 28 9.53 -4.89 -8.36
N LYS A 29 8.57 -5.27 -9.23
CA LYS A 29 7.64 -4.32 -9.85
C LYS A 29 6.80 -3.59 -8.82
N PHE A 30 6.31 -4.30 -7.80
CA PHE A 30 5.55 -3.68 -6.71
C PHE A 30 6.40 -2.68 -5.92
N THR A 31 7.62 -3.05 -5.53
CA THR A 31 8.51 -2.16 -4.76
C THR A 31 9.01 -0.95 -5.54
N ALA A 32 9.00 -1.02 -6.88
CA ALA A 32 9.42 0.07 -7.75
C ALA A 32 8.27 1.03 -8.13
N ASP A 33 7.01 0.66 -7.84
CA ASP A 33 5.83 1.47 -8.16
C ASP A 33 5.24 2.15 -6.92
N GLU A 34 5.73 3.35 -6.63
CA GLU A 34 5.25 4.17 -5.51
C GLU A 34 3.74 4.49 -5.58
N LYS A 35 3.15 4.53 -6.78
CA LYS A 35 1.71 4.80 -6.93
C LYS A 35 0.90 3.62 -6.46
N THR A 36 1.30 2.42 -6.86
CA THR A 36 0.65 1.18 -6.43
C THR A 36 0.82 0.96 -4.93
N ILE A 37 2.00 1.22 -4.38
CA ILE A 37 2.23 1.21 -2.92
C ILE A 37 1.29 2.19 -2.22
N SER A 38 1.18 3.43 -2.71
CA SER A 38 0.30 4.46 -2.14
C SER A 38 -1.18 4.05 -2.19
N ALA A 39 -1.62 3.43 -3.28
CA ALA A 39 -2.98 2.91 -3.43
C ALA A 39 -3.28 1.77 -2.43
N VAL A 40 -2.34 0.84 -2.26
CA VAL A 40 -2.47 -0.25 -1.27
C VAL A 40 -2.52 0.30 0.16
N VAL A 41 -1.64 1.23 0.51
CA VAL A 41 -1.65 1.89 1.84
C VAL A 41 -2.95 2.64 2.08
N ARG A 42 -3.51 3.28 1.06
CA ARG A 42 -4.80 3.97 1.15
C ARG A 42 -5.93 2.99 1.48
N GLU A 43 -6.04 1.89 0.77
CA GLU A 43 -7.09 0.89 1.02
C GLU A 43 -6.91 0.21 2.38
N LEU A 44 -5.68 -0.06 2.82
CA LEU A 44 -5.41 -0.57 4.18
C LEU A 44 -5.81 0.43 5.28
N THR A 45 -5.67 1.73 5.02
CA THR A 45 -6.11 2.79 5.95
C THR A 45 -7.64 2.92 5.99
N VAL A 46 -8.34 2.54 4.92
CA VAL A 46 -9.82 2.45 4.92
C VAL A 46 -10.30 1.25 5.75
N ILE A 47 -9.58 0.13 5.69
CA ILE A 47 -9.85 -1.09 6.47
C ILE A 47 -9.52 -0.89 7.96
N GLY A 48 -8.41 -0.24 8.28
CA GLY A 48 -7.95 0.00 9.64
C GLY A 48 -8.11 1.47 10.02
N PRO A 49 -8.97 1.83 10.99
CA PRO A 49 -9.10 3.21 11.44
C PRO A 49 -7.87 3.56 12.31
N ARG A 50 -6.73 3.87 11.68
CA ARG A 50 -5.59 4.59 12.27
C ARG A 50 -4.50 4.87 11.22
N PRO A 51 -4.40 6.10 10.69
CA PRO A 51 -3.17 6.62 10.13
C PRO A 51 -2.34 7.19 11.30
N SER A 52 -1.61 6.35 12.03
CA SER A 52 -0.73 6.83 13.11
C SER A 52 0.71 6.35 13.01
N THR A 53 1.12 5.84 11.86
CA THR A 53 2.51 5.44 11.65
C THR A 53 2.95 5.88 10.26
N PRO A 54 3.83 6.88 10.12
CA PRO A 54 4.40 7.25 8.83
C PRO A 54 5.37 6.13 8.41
N LEU A 55 4.86 5.10 7.73
CA LEU A 55 5.64 4.00 7.14
C LEU A 55 6.26 4.43 5.79
N ILE A 56 6.75 5.66 5.69
CA ILE A 56 7.57 6.10 4.56
C ILE A 56 8.63 7.05 5.10
N GLN A 57 9.65 6.48 5.74
CA GLN A 57 10.98 7.06 5.67
C GLN A 57 11.98 5.96 5.32
N THR A 58 12.95 6.35 4.49
CA THR A 58 14.30 5.78 4.34
C THR A 58 14.45 4.70 3.24
N LYS A 59 15.35 4.75 2.24
CA LYS A 59 16.37 5.73 1.78
C LYS A 59 16.62 5.46 0.28
N HIS A 60 16.37 6.42 -0.62
CA HIS A 60 17.13 6.47 -1.87
C HIS A 60 18.49 7.08 -1.53
N LYS A 61 19.49 6.23 -1.23
CA LYS A 61 20.89 6.62 -1.36
C LYS A 61 21.45 5.92 -2.59
N HIS A 62 21.20 6.52 -3.74
CA HIS A 62 21.98 6.23 -4.93
C HIS A 62 23.29 7.01 -4.78
N ASP A 63 24.36 6.31 -4.42
CA ASP A 63 25.72 6.76 -4.71
C ASP A 63 26.49 5.51 -5.13
N SER A 64 26.63 5.35 -6.44
CA SER A 64 27.60 4.44 -7.05
C SER A 64 28.99 5.10 -6.99
N PRO A 65 30.08 4.31 -7.01
CA PRO A 65 31.41 4.79 -6.66
C PRO A 65 32.01 5.62 -7.80
N ALA A 66 32.55 6.78 -7.47
CA ALA A 66 33.41 7.56 -8.36
C ALA A 66 34.80 7.70 -7.72
N THR A 67 35.66 6.79 -8.13
CA THR A 67 37.09 6.95 -8.40
C THR A 67 37.69 8.34 -8.14
N SER A 68 38.66 8.41 -7.24
CA SER A 68 39.95 9.14 -7.39
C SER A 68 40.88 8.78 -6.23
#